data_AF-A0A535H5J2-F1
#
_entry.id   AF-A0A535H5J2-F1
#
_cell.length_a   1.000
_cell.length_b   1.000
_cell.length_c   1.000
_cell.angle_alpha   90.00
_cell.angle_beta   90.00
_cell.angle_gamma   90.00
#
_symmetry.space_group_name_H-M   'P 1'
#
loop_
_entity.id
_entity.type
_entity.pdbx_description
1 polymer ?
#
loop_
_entity_poly.entity_id
_entity_poly.type
_entity_poly.pdbx_seq_one_letter_code
_entity_poly.pdbx_strand_id
1 'polypeptide(L)'
;MYRFIVFIHIASVLGLLLVHPVTVAFHLKEERDDTRIRELLEVTEAASKLRWFFFGLTIATGVLLGSLGSWWGTAWFWAALAIFVAIGVVMNVYGGRTIDRIADTHDDAEMERLLTRFSPWLLAVTGAGGLLVILFLMLFKPSPG
;
A
#
# COMPACT_ATOMS: atom_id res chain seq x y z
N MET A 1 -10.78 -16.04 20.81
CA MET A 1 -11.03 -15.75 19.39
C MET A 1 -10.59 -14.35 18.98
N TYR A 2 -11.10 -13.28 19.61
CA TYR A 2 -10.74 -11.89 19.27
C TYR A 2 -9.23 -11.61 19.21
N ARG A 3 -8.45 -11.97 20.25
CA ARG A 3 -6.98 -11.80 20.28
C ARG A 3 -6.24 -12.46 19.11
N PHE A 4 -6.76 -13.59 18.63
CA PHE A 4 -6.17 -14.30 17.50
C PHE A 4 -6.41 -13.55 16.18
N ILE A 5 -7.60 -12.97 16.00
CA ILE A 5 -7.90 -12.13 14.84
C ILE A 5 -7.07 -10.83 14.88
N VAL A 6 -6.87 -10.24 16.06
CA VAL A 6 -5.95 -9.09 16.22
C VAL A 6 -4.52 -9.48 15.79
N PHE A 7 -4.03 -10.65 16.19
CA PHE A 7 -2.73 -11.14 15.75
C PHE A 7 -2.67 -11.27 14.22
N ILE A 8 -3.67 -11.88 13.58
CA ILE A 8 -3.72 -11.98 12.11
C ILE A 8 -3.78 -10.60 11.46
N HIS A 9 -4.55 -9.66 12.02
CA HIS A 9 -4.65 -8.30 11.50
C HIS A 9 -3.28 -7.60 11.51
N ILE A 10 -2.59 -7.62 12.65
CA ILE A 10 -1.24 -7.03 12.78
C ILE A 10 -0.26 -7.76 11.84
N ALA A 11 -0.28 -9.09 11.82
CA ALA A 11 0.58 -9.88 10.93
C ALA A 11 0.31 -9.57 9.46
N SER A 12 -0.94 -9.31 9.08
CA SER A 12 -1.31 -8.95 7.70
C SER A 12 -0.82 -7.57 7.30
N VAL A 13 -0.86 -6.59 8.22
CA VAL A 13 -0.29 -5.25 8.00
C VAL A 13 1.24 -5.34 7.89
N LEU A 14 1.89 -6.11 8.75
CA LEU A 14 3.34 -6.33 8.67
C LEU A 14 3.74 -7.05 7.38
N GLY A 15 2.97 -8.07 6.97
CA GLY A 15 3.17 -8.76 5.70
C GLY A 15 2.98 -7.82 4.51
N LEU A 16 1.98 -6.94 4.56
CA LEU A 16 1.77 -5.91 3.54
C LEU A 16 2.98 -4.98 3.43
N LEU A 17 3.53 -4.52 4.56
CA LEU A 17 4.71 -3.66 4.60
C LEU A 17 5.97 -4.37 4.11
N LEU A 18 6.14 -5.65 4.44
CA LEU A 18 7.27 -6.46 4.01
C LEU A 18 7.28 -6.68 2.49
N VAL A 19 6.12 -6.92 1.91
CA VAL A 19 5.93 -7.14 0.46
C VAL A 19 5.80 -5.81 -0.30
N HIS A 20 5.78 -4.68 0.41
CA HIS A 20 5.64 -3.37 -0.19
C HIS A 20 6.94 -2.96 -0.91
N PRO A 21 6.90 -2.65 -2.22
CA PRO A 21 8.09 -2.36 -3.01
C PRO A 21 8.53 -0.89 -2.88
N VAL A 22 8.54 -0.32 -1.66
CA VAL A 22 8.96 1.08 -1.45
C VAL A 22 10.39 1.27 -1.97
N THR A 23 11.29 0.37 -1.59
CA THR A 23 12.70 0.45 -1.98
C THR A 23 12.88 0.30 -3.48
N VAL A 24 12.12 -0.60 -4.12
CA VAL A 24 12.18 -0.80 -5.58
C VAL A 24 11.75 0.46 -6.32
N ALA A 25 10.71 1.17 -5.85
CA ALA A 25 10.30 2.44 -6.46
C ALA A 25 11.41 3.51 -6.41
N PHE A 26 12.20 3.56 -5.32
CA PHE A 26 13.36 4.45 -5.24
C PHE A 26 14.50 4.01 -6.15
N HIS A 27 14.83 2.71 -6.17
CA HIS A 27 15.87 2.18 -7.06
C HIS A 27 15.52 2.39 -8.53
N LEU A 28 14.25 2.18 -8.91
CA LEU A 28 13.76 2.40 -10.27
C LEU A 28 13.96 3.86 -10.74
N LYS A 29 13.85 4.83 -9.82
CA LYS A 29 14.08 6.25 -10.13
C LYS A 29 15.56 6.59 -10.35
N GLU A 30 16.47 5.85 -9.71
CA GLU A 30 17.92 6.08 -9.78
C GLU A 30 18.56 5.28 -10.92
N GLU A 31 18.00 4.12 -11.26
CA GLU A 31 18.53 3.22 -12.28
C GLU A 31 18.43 3.82 -13.69
N ARG A 32 19.46 3.59 -14.50
CA ARG A 32 19.57 4.09 -15.89
C ARG A 32 19.87 2.97 -16.90
N ASP A 33 20.12 1.76 -16.43
CA ASP A 33 20.28 0.57 -17.27
C ASP A 33 18.92 -0.09 -17.50
N ASP A 34 18.50 -0.14 -18.75
CA ASP A 34 17.21 -0.70 -19.16
C ASP A 34 17.05 -2.18 -18.79
N THR A 35 18.13 -2.96 -18.80
CA THR A 35 18.09 -4.37 -18.41
C THR A 35 17.75 -4.49 -16.93
N ARG A 36 18.41 -3.69 -16.09
CA ARG A 36 18.19 -3.67 -14.64
C ARG A 36 16.82 -3.12 -14.27
N ILE A 37 16.33 -2.11 -15.01
CA ILE A 37 14.96 -1.59 -14.86
C ILE A 37 13.95 -2.72 -15.07
N ARG A 38 14.10 -3.51 -16.14
CA ARG A 38 13.19 -4.64 -16.44
C ARG A 38 13.24 -5.72 -15.36
N GLU A 39 14.42 -6.07 -14.87
CA GLU A 39 14.58 -7.02 -13.75
C GLU A 39 13.84 -6.55 -12.48
N LEU A 40 13.97 -5.26 -12.13
CA LEU A 40 13.27 -4.68 -10.98
C LEU A 40 11.73 -4.69 -11.15
N LEU A 41 11.25 -4.48 -12.38
CA LEU A 41 9.82 -4.52 -12.70
C LEU A 41 9.24 -5.93 -12.59
N GLU A 42 9.95 -6.93 -13.10
CA GLU A 42 9.54 -8.34 -13.01
C GLU A 42 9.39 -8.80 -11.55
N VAL A 43 10.35 -8.43 -10.69
CA VAL A 43 10.28 -8.71 -9.24
C VAL A 43 9.07 -8.02 -8.60
N THR A 44 8.78 -6.79 -9.01
CA THR A 44 7.66 -6.01 -8.48
C THR A 44 6.31 -6.61 -8.87
N GLU A 45 6.21 -7.12 -10.10
CA GLU A 45 5.04 -7.81 -10.63
C GLU A 45 4.82 -9.16 -9.92
N ALA A 46 5.88 -9.95 -9.75
CA ALA A 46 5.83 -11.21 -9.03
C ALA A 46 5.34 -11.03 -7.58
N ALA A 47 5.79 -9.97 -6.92
CA ALA A 47 5.34 -9.60 -5.56
C ALA A 47 3.90 -9.06 -5.52
N SER A 48 3.29 -8.69 -6.66
CA SER A 48 1.99 -8.03 -6.72
C SER A 48 0.84 -8.88 -6.18
N LYS A 49 0.79 -10.18 -6.56
CA LYS A 49 -0.26 -11.09 -6.05
C LYS A 49 -0.24 -11.20 -4.53
N LEU A 50 0.95 -11.32 -3.95
CA LEU A 50 1.12 -11.44 -2.51
C LEU A 50 0.74 -10.13 -1.78
N ARG A 51 1.04 -8.98 -2.38
CA ARG A 51 0.65 -7.65 -1.87
C ARG A 51 -0.87 -7.49 -1.83
N TRP A 52 -1.56 -7.88 -2.90
CA TRP A 52 -3.04 -7.88 -2.95
C TRP A 52 -3.66 -8.83 -1.93
N PHE A 53 -3.06 -10.00 -1.72
CA PHE A 53 -3.48 -10.94 -0.69
C PHE A 53 -3.42 -10.32 0.71
N PHE A 54 -2.29 -9.73 1.10
CA PHE A 54 -2.15 -9.07 2.41
C PHE A 54 -3.05 -7.84 2.56
N PHE A 55 -3.25 -7.07 1.49
CA PHE A 55 -4.17 -5.94 1.48
C PHE A 55 -5.62 -6.40 1.76
N GLY A 56 -6.09 -7.40 1.04
CA GLY A 56 -7.42 -7.99 1.25
C GLY A 56 -7.56 -8.62 2.65
N LEU A 57 -6.53 -9.31 3.12
CA LEU A 57 -6.50 -9.92 4.45
C LEU A 57 -6.58 -8.86 5.57
N THR A 58 -5.91 -7.71 5.40
CA THR A 58 -5.97 -6.57 6.34
C THR A 58 -7.39 -6.02 6.44
N ILE A 59 -8.07 -5.82 5.30
CA ILE A 59 -9.47 -5.35 5.26
C ILE A 59 -10.38 -6.38 5.92
N ALA A 60 -10.29 -7.65 5.51
CA ALA A 60 -11.17 -8.71 6.00
C ALA A 60 -11.06 -8.86 7.53
N THR A 61 -9.83 -8.91 8.05
CA THR A 61 -9.60 -9.02 9.50
C THR A 61 -10.03 -7.75 10.24
N GLY A 62 -9.84 -6.56 9.66
CA GLY A 62 -10.31 -5.30 10.24
C GLY A 62 -11.84 -5.23 10.34
N VAL A 63 -12.55 -5.66 9.29
CA VAL A 63 -14.03 -5.74 9.29
C VAL A 63 -14.53 -6.76 10.30
N LEU A 64 -13.90 -7.93 10.39
CA LEU A 64 -14.22 -8.94 11.41
C LEU A 64 -14.04 -8.40 12.83
N LEU A 65 -12.95 -7.67 13.10
CA LEU A 65 -12.73 -7.02 14.39
C LEU A 65 -13.77 -5.93 14.66
N GLY A 66 -14.15 -5.14 13.66
CA GLY A 66 -15.23 -4.16 13.75
C GLY A 66 -16.56 -4.77 14.17
N SER A 67 -16.93 -5.92 13.59
CA SER A 67 -18.12 -6.68 13.96
C SER A 67 -18.06 -7.26 15.36
N LEU A 68 -16.91 -7.79 15.78
CA LEU A 68 -16.75 -8.34 17.13
C LEU A 68 -16.67 -7.26 18.21
N GLY A 69 -16.15 -6.08 17.86
CA GLY A 69 -16.01 -4.93 18.76
C GLY A 69 -17.22 -4.00 18.79
N SER A 70 -18.24 -4.24 17.96
CA SER A 70 -19.42 -3.38 17.81
C SER A 70 -19.10 -1.92 17.45
N TRP A 71 -18.03 -1.69 16.68
CA TRP A 71 -17.55 -0.34 16.34
C TRP A 71 -18.22 0.29 15.11
N TRP A 72 -19.23 -0.35 14.54
CA TRP A 72 -19.98 0.11 13.38
C TRP A 72 -20.59 1.52 13.54
N GLY A 73 -20.90 1.92 14.78
CA GLY A 73 -21.41 3.26 15.10
C GLY A 73 -20.33 4.31 15.38
N THR A 74 -19.04 3.95 15.30
CA THR A 74 -17.94 4.87 15.65
C THR A 74 -17.33 5.51 14.42
N ALA A 75 -17.11 6.82 14.46
CA ALA A 75 -16.55 7.57 13.33
C ALA A 75 -15.10 7.14 13.00
N TRP A 76 -14.29 6.82 14.02
CA TRP A 76 -12.89 6.45 13.82
C TRP A 76 -12.72 5.16 13.00
N PHE A 77 -13.65 4.20 13.14
CA PHE A 77 -13.61 2.94 12.38
C PHE A 77 -13.79 3.20 10.89
N TRP A 78 -14.82 3.97 10.53
CA TRP A 78 -15.09 4.35 9.15
C TRP A 78 -13.99 5.23 8.57
N ALA A 79 -13.47 6.18 9.35
CA ALA A 79 -12.35 7.03 8.92
C ALA A 79 -11.10 6.17 8.63
N ALA A 80 -10.73 5.25 9.51
CA ALA A 80 -9.59 4.36 9.30
C ALA A 80 -9.77 3.48 8.05
N LEU A 81 -10.95 2.89 7.86
CA LEU A 81 -11.25 2.07 6.69
C LEU A 81 -11.21 2.89 5.39
N ALA A 82 -11.85 4.06 5.37
CA ALA A 82 -11.88 4.94 4.22
C ALA A 82 -10.47 5.42 3.86
N ILE A 83 -9.67 5.84 4.84
CA ILE A 83 -8.28 6.25 4.63
C ILE A 83 -7.45 5.08 4.09
N PHE A 84 -7.60 3.87 4.64
CA PHE A 84 -6.85 2.70 4.18
C PHE A 84 -7.16 2.36 2.72
N VAL A 85 -8.44 2.36 2.34
CA VAL A 85 -8.87 2.13 0.96
C VAL A 85 -8.40 3.27 0.05
N ALA A 86 -8.51 4.53 0.49
CA ALA A 86 -8.07 5.69 -0.28
C ALA A 86 -6.56 5.65 -0.55
N ILE A 87 -5.73 5.29 0.43
CA ILE A 87 -4.29 5.07 0.24
C ILE A 87 -4.05 4.00 -0.82
N GLY A 88 -4.72 2.84 -0.71
CA GLY A 88 -4.59 1.76 -1.70
C GLY A 88 -4.94 2.21 -3.12
N VAL A 89 -6.04 2.96 -3.28
CA VAL A 89 -6.45 3.52 -4.57
C VAL A 89 -5.44 4.53 -5.10
N VAL A 90 -5.00 5.49 -4.29
CA VAL A 90 -4.02 6.51 -4.69
C VAL A 90 -2.70 5.84 -5.09
N MET A 91 -2.19 4.90 -4.29
CA MET A 91 -0.96 4.19 -4.60
C MET A 91 -1.07 3.33 -5.85
N ASN A 92 -2.23 2.72 -6.12
CA ASN A 92 -2.45 1.96 -7.34
C ASN A 92 -2.53 2.87 -8.58
N VAL A 93 -3.23 4.01 -8.47
CA VAL A 93 -3.42 4.95 -9.58
C VAL A 93 -2.12 5.65 -9.97
N TYR A 94 -1.36 6.14 -8.98
CA TYR A 94 -0.15 6.94 -9.21
C TYR A 94 1.13 6.12 -9.21
N GLY A 95 1.17 5.02 -8.46
CA GLY A 95 2.29 4.08 -8.43
C GLY A 95 2.10 2.94 -9.42
N GLY A 96 1.17 2.02 -9.11
CA GLY A 96 0.94 0.79 -9.87
C GLY A 96 0.81 1.02 -11.37
N ARG A 97 -0.18 1.82 -11.79
CA ARG A 97 -0.38 2.11 -13.22
C ARG A 97 0.79 2.81 -13.90
N THR A 98 1.57 3.59 -13.17
CA THR A 98 2.76 4.25 -13.74
C THR A 98 3.85 3.22 -13.97
N ILE A 99 4.07 2.32 -13.01
CA ILE A 99 5.00 1.21 -13.11
C ILE A 99 4.60 0.25 -14.23
N ASP A 100 3.31 -0.10 -14.34
CA ASP A 100 2.81 -0.97 -15.41
C ASP A 100 3.03 -0.33 -16.79
N ARG A 101 2.75 0.97 -16.95
CA ARG A 101 3.06 1.69 -18.20
C ARG A 101 4.54 1.71 -18.53
N ILE A 102 5.41 1.89 -17.54
CA ILE A 102 6.86 1.83 -17.72
C ILE A 102 7.26 0.43 -18.21
N ALA A 103 6.72 -0.63 -17.61
CA ALA A 103 7.00 -2.01 -18.00
C ALA A 103 6.54 -2.34 -19.42
N ASP A 104 5.39 -1.81 -19.85
CA ASP A 104 4.85 -2.01 -21.19
C ASP A 104 5.62 -1.20 -22.28
N THR A 105 6.39 -0.20 -21.89
CA THR A 105 7.12 0.67 -22.82
C THR A 105 8.38 -0.02 -23.34
N HIS A 106 8.53 -0.05 -24.67
CA HIS A 106 9.70 -0.62 -25.35
C HIS A 106 10.61 0.44 -25.97
N ASP A 107 10.19 1.71 -25.95
CA ASP A 107 11.00 2.85 -26.38
C ASP A 107 11.73 3.47 -25.18
N ASP A 108 13.05 3.42 -25.20
CA ASP A 108 13.91 3.87 -24.10
C ASP A 108 13.72 5.37 -23.80
N ALA A 109 13.48 6.19 -24.84
CA ALA A 109 13.26 7.62 -24.68
C ALA A 109 11.91 7.94 -24.00
N GLU A 110 10.88 7.12 -24.24
CA GLU A 110 9.59 7.23 -23.56
C GLU A 110 9.69 6.73 -22.12
N MET A 111 10.41 5.63 -21.91
CA MET A 111 10.66 5.06 -20.58
C MET A 111 11.37 6.08 -19.65
N GLU A 112 12.41 6.76 -20.13
CA GLU A 112 13.11 7.79 -19.37
C GLU A 112 12.20 8.99 -19.01
N ARG A 113 11.30 9.39 -19.92
CA ARG A 113 10.31 10.45 -19.65
C ARG A 113 9.32 10.05 -18.56
N LEU A 114 8.92 8.79 -18.51
CA LEU A 114 8.02 8.29 -17.45
C LEU A 114 8.75 8.21 -16.10
N LEU A 115 10.00 7.73 -16.09
CA LEU A 115 10.82 7.64 -14.89
C LEU A 115 11.12 9.02 -14.28
N THR A 116 11.42 10.02 -15.10
CA THR A 116 11.66 11.40 -14.63
C THR A 116 10.43 12.03 -13.98
N ARG A 117 9.22 11.70 -14.48
CA ARG A 117 7.95 12.16 -13.92
C ARG A 117 7.54 11.39 -12.66
N PHE A 118 8.07 10.18 -12.46
CA PHE A 118 7.75 9.34 -11.33
C PHE A 118 8.30 9.94 -10.01
N SER A 119 7.43 10.04 -9.00
CA SER A 119 7.78 10.57 -7.68
C SER A 119 7.55 9.54 -6.56
N PRO A 120 8.57 8.72 -6.25
CA PRO A 120 8.50 7.72 -5.17
C PRO A 120 8.16 8.34 -3.81
N TRP A 121 8.64 9.56 -3.57
CA TRP A 121 8.39 10.30 -2.32
C TRP A 121 6.91 10.57 -2.05
N LEU A 122 6.13 10.90 -3.07
CA LEU A 122 4.69 11.13 -2.89
C LEU A 122 3.99 9.86 -2.40
N LEU A 123 4.35 8.71 -2.98
CA LEU A 123 3.81 7.41 -2.62
C LEU A 123 4.26 6.99 -1.21
N ALA A 124 5.54 7.20 -0.88
CA ALA A 124 6.09 6.88 0.43
C ALA A 124 5.43 7.70 1.55
N VAL A 125 5.28 9.02 1.35
CA VAL A 125 4.63 9.91 2.32
C VAL A 125 3.15 9.57 2.45
N THR A 126 2.46 9.30 1.35
CA THR A 126 1.04 8.91 1.37
C THR A 126 0.84 7.61 2.15
N GLY A 127 1.66 6.58 1.87
CA GLY A 127 1.59 5.30 2.55
C GLY A 127 1.94 5.40 4.03
N ALA A 128 3.12 5.92 4.37
CA ALA A 128 3.59 6.01 5.74
C ALA A 128 2.75 6.98 6.59
N GLY A 129 2.46 8.18 6.07
CA GLY A 129 1.65 9.18 6.76
C GLY A 129 0.22 8.68 6.97
N GLY A 130 -0.39 8.07 5.95
CA GLY A 130 -1.71 7.48 6.04
C GLY A 130 -1.79 6.33 7.05
N LEU A 131 -0.80 5.44 7.07
CA LEU A 131 -0.71 4.37 8.07
C LEU A 131 -0.55 4.89 9.50
N LEU A 132 0.24 5.94 9.71
CA LEU A 132 0.37 6.58 11.03
C LEU A 132 -0.96 7.17 11.51
N VAL A 133 -1.73 7.79 10.62
CA VAL A 133 -3.07 8.30 10.93
C VAL A 133 -4.01 7.15 11.30
N ILE A 134 -4.01 6.06 10.53
CA ILE A 134 -4.82 4.88 10.83
C ILE A 134 -4.44 4.29 12.21
N LEU A 135 -3.14 4.15 12.49
CA LEU A 135 -2.64 3.65 13.76
C LEU A 135 -3.11 4.55 14.92
N PHE A 136 -3.03 5.87 14.75
CA PHE A 136 -3.54 6.83 15.71
C PHE A 136 -5.05 6.63 15.97
N LEU A 137 -5.85 6.52 14.90
CA LEU A 137 -7.29 6.29 15.02
C LEU A 137 -7.61 4.98 15.76
N MET A 138 -6.87 3.91 15.49
CA MET A 138 -7.06 2.61 16.15
C MET A 138 -6.64 2.63 17.63
N LEU A 139 -5.57 3.36 17.96
CA LEU A 139 -5.04 3.42 19.32
C LEU A 139 -5.93 4.27 20.22
N PHE A 140 -6.19 5.51 19.80
CA PHE A 140 -6.90 6.51 20.61
C PHE A 140 -8.41 6.44 20.48
N LYS A 141 -8.94 5.83 19.40
CA LYS A 141 -10.37 5.65 19.14
C LYS A 141 -11.19 6.90 19.48
N PRO A 142 -10.88 8.06 18.88
CA PRO A 142 -11.58 9.31 19.21
C PRO A 142 -13.07 9.14 18.91
N SER A 143 -13.86 8.99 19.97
CA SER A 143 -15.33 9.07 19.90
C SER A 143 -15.74 10.47 20.36
N PRO A 144 -16.76 11.09 19.75
CA PRO A 144 -17.51 12.13 20.45
C PRO A 144 -18.02 11.48 21.74
N GLY A 145 -17.61 12.02 22.89
CA GLY A 145 -18.11 11.61 24.20
C GLY A 145 -19.61 11.87 24.33
#